data_AF-A0A6B3HA87-F1
#
_entry.id   AF-A0A6B3HA87-F1
#
_cell.length_a   1.000
_cell.length_b   1.000
_cell.length_c   1.000
_cell.angle_alpha   90.00
_cell.angle_beta   90.00
_cell.angle_gamma   90.00
#
_symmetry.space_group_name_H-M   'P 1'
#
loop_
_entity.id
_entity.type
_entity.pdbx_description
1 polymer ?
#
loop_
_entity_poly.entity_id
_entity_poly.type
_entity_poly.pdbx_seq_one_letter_code
_entity_poly.pdbx_strand_id
1 'polypeptide(L)'
;SFYPTKNMHSLEGGMVSTGDAELARTLRLLRNQGMEQRYANEIVGANMRMTDVNAAVGRVQLAKVEGWTEQRRANAAYLDANITAPSVTLPPVAEGARHIYHQYTVRIRGDRDAAMAKLTEAGIGNAVYYPTPIH
;
A
#
# COMPACT_ATOMS: atom_id res chain seq x y z
N SER A 1 2.33 0.75 -5.69
CA SER A 1 2.41 2.17 -5.25
C SER A 1 3.43 2.27 -4.16
N PHE A 2 4.25 3.32 -4.17
CA PHE A 2 5.25 3.61 -3.15
C PHE A 2 4.96 4.94 -2.43
N TYR A 3 3.68 5.25 -2.26
CA TYR A 3 3.18 6.38 -1.48
C TYR A 3 3.61 6.26 0.00
N PRO A 4 3.84 7.37 0.75
CA PRO A 4 4.47 7.36 2.07
C PRO A 4 3.83 6.46 3.13
N THR A 5 2.53 6.19 3.03
CA THR A 5 1.82 5.37 4.03
C THR A 5 1.87 3.87 3.75
N LYS A 6 2.44 3.44 2.61
CA LYS A 6 2.55 2.03 2.21
C LYS A 6 3.58 1.29 3.09
N ASN A 7 3.54 -0.05 3.07
CA ASN A 7 4.46 -0.88 3.87
C ASN A 7 5.94 -0.65 3.54
N MET A 8 6.22 -0.22 2.32
CA MET A 8 7.45 0.45 1.92
C MET A 8 7.08 1.64 1.04
N HIS A 9 7.90 2.69 1.05
CA HIS A 9 7.68 3.88 0.23
C HIS A 9 8.97 4.40 -0.41
N SER A 10 8.81 5.29 -1.38
CA SER A 10 9.90 5.97 -2.09
C SER A 10 9.69 7.48 -2.10
N LEU A 11 9.04 8.02 -1.07
CA LEU A 11 8.41 9.36 -1.03
C LEU A 11 7.21 9.43 -1.97
N GLU A 12 7.44 9.34 -3.27
CA GLU A 12 6.39 9.16 -4.27
C GLU A 12 6.83 8.14 -5.31
N GLY A 13 5.85 7.55 -6.01
CA GLY A 13 6.10 6.75 -7.20
C GLY A 13 5.44 5.37 -7.20
N GLY A 14 5.93 4.54 -8.13
CA GLY A 14 5.39 3.23 -8.37
C GLY A 14 6.30 2.40 -9.26
N MET A 15 5.94 1.13 -9.39
CA MET A 15 6.63 0.15 -10.21
C MET A 15 5.57 -0.73 -10.87
N VAL A 16 5.85 -1.11 -12.10
CA VAL A 16 5.13 -2.17 -12.80
C VAL A 16 6.09 -3.34 -12.97
N SER A 17 5.63 -4.55 -12.64
CA SER A 17 6.36 -5.81 -12.85
C SER A 17 5.55 -6.68 -13.79
N THR A 18 6.20 -7.28 -14.78
CA THR A 18 5.57 -8.22 -15.70
C THR A 18 6.60 -9.27 -16.14
N GLY A 19 6.13 -10.49 -16.44
CA GLY A 19 6.94 -11.53 -17.07
C GLY A 19 6.97 -11.44 -18.61
N ASP A 20 6.13 -10.58 -19.20
CA ASP A 20 6.06 -10.37 -20.64
C ASP A 20 7.06 -9.29 -21.09
N ALA A 21 8.02 -9.69 -21.93
CA ALA A 21 9.09 -8.82 -22.42
C ALA A 21 8.59 -7.71 -23.35
N GLU A 22 7.58 -7.99 -24.18
CA GLU A 22 7.01 -7.00 -25.11
C GLU A 22 6.24 -5.95 -24.31
N LEU A 23 5.41 -6.38 -23.35
CA LEU A 23 4.73 -5.46 -22.44
C LEU A 23 5.74 -4.62 -21.64
N ALA A 24 6.84 -5.22 -21.18
CA ALA A 24 7.89 -4.49 -20.46
C ALA A 24 8.55 -3.41 -21.33
N ARG A 25 8.82 -3.69 -22.62
CA ARG A 25 9.33 -2.72 -23.59
C ARG A 25 8.34 -1.57 -23.76
N THR A 26 7.06 -1.87 -24.04
CA THR A 26 6.03 -0.85 -24.22
C THR A 26 5.88 0.04 -22.98
N LEU A 27 5.91 -0.52 -21.78
CA LEU A 27 5.83 0.26 -20.53
C LEU A 27 7.05 1.17 -20.33
N ARG A 28 8.25 0.77 -20.77
CA ARG A 28 9.47 1.61 -20.71
C ARG A 28 9.40 2.80 -21.67
N LEU A 29 8.81 2.60 -22.86
CA LEU A 29 8.51 3.69 -23.79
C LEU A 29 7.46 4.63 -23.19
N LEU A 30 6.31 4.10 -22.76
CA LEU A 30 5.19 4.88 -22.23
C LEU A 30 5.58 5.75 -21.04
N ARG A 31 6.42 5.26 -20.11
CA ARG A 31 6.86 6.05 -18.95
C ARG A 31 7.84 7.18 -19.30
N ASN A 32 8.44 7.14 -20.50
CA ASN A 32 9.52 8.01 -20.95
C ASN A 32 9.14 8.78 -22.23
N GLN A 33 7.92 9.32 -22.28
CA GLN A 33 7.41 10.12 -23.41
C GLN A 33 7.42 9.38 -24.77
N GLY A 34 7.46 8.05 -24.77
CA GLY A 34 7.56 7.24 -25.98
C GLY A 34 8.98 7.08 -26.51
N MET A 35 10.00 7.50 -25.77
CA MET A 35 11.39 7.44 -26.20
C MET A 35 12.14 6.21 -25.67
N GLU A 36 12.69 5.41 -26.57
CA GLU A 36 13.77 4.46 -26.27
C GLU A 36 15.13 5.10 -26.50
N GLN A 37 15.31 5.72 -27.67
CA GLN A 37 16.46 6.55 -28.00
C GLN A 37 16.13 8.04 -27.78
N ARG A 38 17.10 8.80 -27.29
CA ARG A 38 16.95 10.24 -27.06
C ARG A 38 16.50 10.95 -28.34
N TYR A 39 15.40 11.69 -28.24
CA TYR A 39 14.75 12.43 -29.34
C TYR A 39 14.05 11.57 -30.42
N ALA A 40 13.94 10.26 -30.25
CA ALA A 40 13.14 9.39 -31.11
C ALA A 40 11.92 8.88 -30.32
N ASN A 41 10.74 9.46 -30.59
CA ASN A 41 9.48 9.01 -29.97
C ASN A 41 8.80 8.00 -30.89
N GLU A 42 8.66 6.76 -30.45
CA GLU A 42 8.01 5.69 -31.23
C GLU A 42 6.48 5.68 -31.04
N ILE A 43 6.02 6.05 -29.84
CA ILE A 43 4.61 6.03 -29.45
C ILE A 43 4.25 7.27 -28.63
N VAL A 44 2.95 7.56 -28.49
CA VAL A 44 2.50 8.58 -27.53
C VAL A 44 2.69 8.06 -26.11
N GLY A 45 3.57 8.70 -25.35
CA GLY A 45 3.83 8.38 -23.94
C GLY A 45 3.66 9.58 -23.01
N ALA A 46 4.02 9.38 -21.74
CA ALA A 46 3.98 10.40 -20.69
C ALA A 46 5.32 10.45 -19.94
N ASN A 47 5.54 11.48 -19.12
CA ASN A 47 6.68 11.53 -18.21
C ASN A 47 6.27 10.98 -16.84
N MET A 48 6.47 9.68 -16.64
CA MET A 48 6.05 8.95 -15.43
C MET A 48 7.25 8.23 -14.78
N ARG A 49 8.44 8.81 -14.90
CA ARG A 49 9.67 8.26 -14.32
C ARG A 49 9.72 8.55 -12.82
N MET A 50 10.17 7.55 -12.06
CA MET A 50 10.61 7.75 -10.68
C MET A 50 12.00 8.38 -10.68
N THR A 51 12.25 9.33 -9.79
CA THR A 51 13.57 9.96 -9.64
C THR A 51 14.57 8.99 -9.00
N ASP A 52 15.87 9.22 -9.23
CA ASP A 52 16.93 8.43 -8.60
C ASP A 52 16.94 8.57 -7.07
N VAL A 53 16.56 9.75 -6.55
CA VAL A 53 16.42 9.99 -5.11
C VAL A 53 15.32 9.09 -4.52
N ASN A 54 14.14 9.06 -5.16
CA ASN A 54 13.04 8.18 -4.73
C ASN A 54 13.45 6.71 -4.83
N ALA A 55 14.13 6.33 -5.91
CA ALA A 55 14.64 4.97 -6.10
C ALA A 55 15.64 4.56 -5.02
N ALA A 56 16.57 5.44 -4.63
CA ALA A 56 17.55 5.19 -3.58
C ALA A 56 16.88 4.94 -2.22
N VAL A 57 15.89 5.76 -1.86
CA VAL A 57 15.07 5.55 -0.65
C VAL A 57 14.37 4.19 -0.70
N GLY A 58 13.67 3.90 -1.80
CA GLY A 58 12.93 2.65 -1.97
C GLY A 58 13.83 1.41 -1.90
N ARG A 59 15.03 1.44 -2.46
CA ARG A 59 16.00 0.32 -2.40
C ARG A 59 16.41 -0.04 -0.98
N VAL A 60 16.68 0.95 -0.14
CA VAL A 60 17.06 0.72 1.26
C VAL A 60 15.88 0.14 2.05
N GLN A 61 14.66 0.62 1.79
CA GLN A 61 13.46 0.09 2.44
C GLN A 61 13.12 -1.33 1.98
N LEU A 62 13.31 -1.65 0.71
CA LEU A 62 13.06 -2.98 0.16
C LEU A 62 13.85 -4.07 0.89
N ALA A 63 15.10 -3.78 1.29
CA ALA A 63 15.91 -4.72 2.07
C ALA A 63 15.38 -4.96 3.50
N LYS A 64 14.47 -4.11 4.00
CA LYS A 64 13.93 -4.16 5.37
C LYS A 64 12.47 -4.61 5.43
N VAL A 65 11.77 -4.60 4.29
CA VAL A 65 10.31 -4.78 4.24
C VAL A 65 9.83 -6.10 4.83
N GLU A 66 10.63 -7.16 4.72
CA GLU A 66 10.31 -8.47 5.27
C GLU A 66 10.26 -8.45 6.80
N GLY A 67 11.28 -7.84 7.45
CA GLY A 67 11.29 -7.68 8.90
C GLY A 67 10.16 -6.78 9.42
N TRP A 68 9.83 -5.70 8.68
CA TRP A 68 8.67 -4.87 9.02
C TRP A 68 7.35 -5.60 8.85
N THR A 69 7.26 -6.51 7.88
CA THR A 69 6.07 -7.34 7.67
C THR A 69 5.86 -8.26 8.86
N GLU A 70 6.91 -8.92 9.35
CA GLU A 70 6.81 -9.77 10.53
C GLU A 70 6.44 -8.97 11.80
N GLN A 71 7.00 -7.78 11.99
CA GLN A 71 6.58 -6.90 13.08
C GLN A 71 5.09 -6.53 13.01
N ARG A 72 4.59 -6.20 11.82
CA ARG A 72 3.16 -5.90 11.61
C ARG A 72 2.28 -7.12 11.89
N ARG A 73 2.72 -8.32 11.52
CA ARG A 73 2.01 -9.57 11.79
C ARG A 73 1.97 -9.88 13.29
N ALA A 74 3.06 -9.66 14.02
CA ALA A 74 3.08 -9.79 15.47
C ALA A 74 2.10 -8.81 16.15
N ASN A 75 2.07 -7.55 15.70
CA ASN A 75 1.12 -6.57 16.19
C ASN A 75 -0.34 -6.97 15.89
N ALA A 76 -0.61 -7.48 14.68
CA ALA A 76 -1.94 -7.96 14.31
C ALA A 76 -2.38 -9.13 15.19
N ALA A 77 -1.52 -10.11 15.43
CA ALA A 77 -1.82 -11.24 16.32
C ALA A 77 -2.11 -10.79 17.76
N TYR A 78 -1.38 -9.77 18.24
CA TYR A 78 -1.67 -9.16 19.54
C TYR A 78 -3.06 -8.51 19.56
N LEU A 79 -3.42 -7.75 18.51
CA LEU A 79 -4.74 -7.13 18.40
C LEU A 79 -5.86 -8.18 18.29
N ASP A 80 -5.65 -9.25 17.51
CA ASP A 80 -6.60 -10.34 17.34
C ASP A 80 -6.93 -11.01 18.69
N ALA A 81 -5.91 -11.21 19.53
CA ALA A 81 -6.06 -11.82 20.85
C ALA A 81 -6.73 -10.91 21.89
N ASN A 82 -6.63 -9.58 21.74
CA ASN A 82 -7.05 -8.62 22.77
C ASN A 82 -8.32 -7.83 22.44
N ILE A 83 -8.73 -7.75 21.16
CA ILE A 83 -9.98 -7.10 20.77
C ILE A 83 -11.12 -8.11 20.88
N THR A 84 -11.84 -8.07 22.00
CA THR A 84 -12.91 -9.03 22.35
C THR A 84 -14.32 -8.44 22.28
N ALA A 85 -14.44 -7.16 21.91
CA ALA A 85 -15.72 -6.46 21.87
C ALA A 85 -16.70 -7.13 20.87
N PRO A 86 -17.91 -7.54 21.29
CA PRO A 86 -18.85 -8.28 20.42
C PRO A 86 -19.32 -7.50 19.18
N SER A 87 -19.28 -6.17 19.24
CA SER A 87 -19.61 -5.29 18.12
C SER A 87 -18.49 -5.18 17.08
N VAL A 88 -17.31 -5.72 17.36
CA VAL A 88 -16.14 -5.63 16.47
C VAL A 88 -15.93 -6.95 15.76
N THR A 89 -15.80 -6.90 14.43
CA THR A 89 -15.33 -8.01 13.62
C THR A 89 -13.92 -7.74 13.13
N LEU A 90 -13.00 -8.65 13.45
CA LEU A 90 -11.58 -8.56 13.11
C LEU A 90 -11.33 -8.77 11.60
N PRO A 91 -10.22 -8.27 11.05
CA PRO A 91 -9.85 -8.51 9.66
C PRO A 91 -9.63 -10.02 9.40
N PRO A 92 -10.34 -10.64 8.46
CA PRO A 92 -10.08 -12.03 8.12
C PRO A 92 -8.76 -12.15 7.34
N VAL A 93 -8.07 -13.28 7.52
CA VAL A 93 -6.95 -13.70 6.67
C VAL A 93 -7.42 -14.88 5.83
N ALA A 94 -7.33 -14.76 4.51
CA ALA A 94 -7.69 -15.84 3.60
C ALA A 94 -6.75 -17.05 3.78
N GLU A 95 -7.27 -18.26 3.56
CA GLU A 95 -6.47 -19.49 3.62
C GLU A 95 -5.30 -19.42 2.64
N GLY A 96 -4.11 -19.87 3.09
CA GLY A 96 -2.87 -19.81 2.32
C GLY A 96 -2.28 -18.40 2.13
N ALA A 97 -2.94 -17.34 2.61
CA ALA A 97 -2.45 -15.98 2.45
C ALA A 97 -1.48 -15.57 3.56
N ARG A 98 -0.36 -14.96 3.18
CA ARG A 98 0.51 -14.21 4.09
C ARG A 98 0.11 -12.73 4.10
N HIS A 99 -0.81 -12.36 4.98
CA HIS A 99 -1.25 -10.97 5.13
C HIS A 99 -0.10 -10.06 5.62
N ILE A 100 0.08 -8.92 4.96
CA ILE A 100 1.15 -7.94 5.25
C ILE A 100 0.70 -6.75 6.11
N TYR A 101 -0.61 -6.66 6.39
CA TYR A 101 -1.24 -5.65 7.24
C TYR A 101 -0.80 -4.22 6.91
N HIS A 102 -1.01 -3.80 5.66
CA HIS A 102 -0.95 -2.36 5.33
C HIS A 102 -1.90 -1.55 6.18
N GLN A 103 -3.08 -2.12 6.42
CA GLN A 103 -4.06 -1.67 7.40
C GLN A 103 -4.51 -2.86 8.23
N TYR A 104 -4.86 -2.61 9.47
CA TYR A 104 -5.59 -3.55 10.33
C TYR A 104 -7.03 -3.04 10.42
N THR A 105 -7.89 -3.54 9.52
CA THR A 105 -9.23 -2.99 9.31
C THR A 105 -10.27 -3.85 10.01
N VAL A 106 -10.91 -3.29 11.03
CA VAL A 106 -12.05 -3.92 11.71
C VAL A 106 -13.37 -3.42 11.15
N ARG A 107 -14.43 -4.23 11.27
CA ARG A 107 -15.80 -3.78 11.04
C ARG A 107 -16.49 -3.55 12.37
N ILE A 108 -17.16 -2.42 12.52
CA ILE A 108 -18.00 -2.10 13.67
C ILE A 108 -19.45 -2.39 13.29
N ARG A 109 -20.14 -3.24 14.05
CA ARG A 109 -21.59 -3.38 13.99
C ARG A 109 -22.24 -2.25 14.78
N GLY A 110 -23.10 -1.49 14.13
CA GLY A 110 -23.74 -0.30 14.70
C GLY A 110 -23.07 0.99 14.22
N ASP A 111 -22.99 1.98 15.10
CA ASP A 111 -22.47 3.30 14.78
C ASP A 111 -20.93 3.33 14.80
N ARG A 112 -20.33 3.21 13.61
CA ARG A 112 -18.88 3.24 13.42
C ARG A 112 -18.29 4.60 13.75
N ASP A 113 -18.98 5.69 13.41
CA ASP A 113 -18.45 7.05 13.58
C ASP A 113 -18.41 7.44 15.06
N ALA A 114 -19.42 7.06 15.84
CA ALA A 114 -19.38 7.19 17.31
C ALA A 114 -18.24 6.38 17.94
N ALA A 115 -17.95 5.18 17.43
CA ALA A 115 -16.81 4.38 17.91
C ALA A 115 -15.45 5.06 17.58
N MET A 116 -15.32 5.63 16.38
CA MET A 116 -14.13 6.39 15.99
C MET A 116 -13.93 7.66 16.83
N ALA A 117 -15.01 8.37 17.17
CA ALA A 117 -14.94 9.53 18.05
C ALA A 117 -14.37 9.15 19.43
N LYS A 118 -14.86 8.06 20.03
CA LYS A 118 -14.34 7.54 21.31
C LYS A 118 -12.88 7.12 21.24
N LEU A 119 -12.44 6.49 20.14
CA LEU A 119 -11.03 6.16 19.94
C LEU A 119 -10.18 7.42 19.87
N THR A 120 -10.64 8.45 19.15
CA THR A 120 -9.95 9.74 19.04
C THR A 120 -9.87 10.45 20.40
N GLU A 121 -10.95 10.48 21.18
CA GLU A 121 -10.98 11.01 22.55
C GLU A 121 -9.98 10.29 23.47
N ALA A 122 -9.78 8.99 23.26
CA ALA A 122 -8.77 8.19 23.96
C ALA A 122 -7.34 8.35 23.39
N GLY A 123 -7.13 9.23 22.41
CA GLY A 123 -5.82 9.47 21.78
C GLY A 123 -5.40 8.40 20.76
N ILE A 124 -6.32 7.55 20.29
CA ILE A 124 -6.04 6.46 19.37
C ILE A 124 -6.37 6.92 17.94
N GLY A 125 -5.33 7.14 17.14
CA GLY A 125 -5.46 7.47 15.72
C GLY A 125 -6.18 6.37 14.94
N ASN A 126 -7.16 6.75 14.14
CA ASN A 126 -7.99 5.85 13.34
C ASN A 126 -8.45 6.54 12.04
N ALA A 127 -8.82 5.75 11.04
CA ALA A 127 -9.22 6.25 9.72
C ALA A 127 -10.14 5.27 8.99
N VAL A 128 -10.90 5.78 8.02
CA VAL A 128 -11.82 5.00 7.17
C VAL A 128 -11.25 4.87 5.77
N TYR A 129 -11.11 3.63 5.31
CA TYR A 129 -10.68 3.31 3.95
C TYR A 129 -11.68 2.32 3.33
N TYR A 130 -12.66 2.76 2.54
CA TYR A 130 -13.06 4.14 2.21
C TYR A 130 -14.51 4.39 2.66
N PRO A 131 -14.91 5.63 3.01
CA PRO A 131 -16.25 5.91 3.50
C PRO A 131 -17.33 5.84 2.41
N THR A 132 -16.96 6.19 1.18
CA THR A 132 -17.86 6.22 0.04
C THR A 132 -17.32 5.27 -1.03
N PRO A 133 -18.16 4.38 -1.59
CA PRO A 133 -17.77 3.56 -2.73
C PRO A 133 -17.61 4.42 -3.99
N ILE A 134 -17.03 3.84 -5.04
CA ILE A 134 -16.80 4.55 -6.31
C ILE A 134 -18.10 4.75 -7.13
N HIS A 135 -19.10 3.86 -6.96
CA HIS A 135 -20.34 3.85 -7.74
C HIS A 135 -21.40 4.82 -7.21
#